data_AF-A0A9X7T2X3-F1
#
_entry.id   AF-A0A9X7T2X3-F1
#
_cell.length_a   1.000
_cell.length_b   1.000
_cell.length_c   1.000
_cell.angle_alpha   90.00
_cell.angle_beta   90.00
_cell.angle_gamma   90.00
#
_symmetry.space_group_name_H-M   'P 1'
#
loop_
_entity.id
_entity.type
_entity.pdbx_description
1 polymer ?
#
loop_
_entity_poly.entity_id
_entity_poly.type
_entity_poly.pdbx_seq_one_letter_code
_entity_poly.pdbx_strand_id
1 'polypeptide(L)' 'MEKGELIMRHNQEQCPYCHGQGYFQLLLGGTENCPNCDGAGKDVHQEAVSTNK' A
#
# COMPACT_ATOMS: atom_id res chain seq x y z
N MET A 1 -10.72 -24.08 -20.61
CA MET A 1 -10.23 -23.66 -19.27
C MET A 1 -10.24 -22.14 -19.26
N GLU A 2 -11.37 -21.54 -18.88
CA GLU A 2 -11.48 -20.10 -18.72
C GLU A 2 -10.68 -19.70 -17.48
N LYS A 3 -9.53 -19.07 -17.69
CA LYS A 3 -8.71 -18.56 -16.59
C LYS A 3 -9.48 -17.38 -16.01
N GLY A 4 -10.04 -17.58 -14.81
CA GLY A 4 -10.73 -16.55 -14.06
C GLY A 4 -9.87 -15.31 -13.95
N GLU A 5 -10.38 -14.20 -14.47
CA GLU A 5 -9.74 -12.90 -14.42
C GLU A 5 -9.75 -12.45 -12.96
N LEU A 6 -8.57 -12.47 -12.33
CA LEU A 6 -8.38 -12.01 -10.96
C LEU A 6 -8.34 -10.49 -11.00
N ILE A 7 -9.51 -9.85 -11.10
CA ILE A 7 -9.63 -8.40 -11.10
C ILE A 7 -9.37 -7.89 -9.67
N MET A 8 -8.10 -7.80 -9.27
CA MET A 8 -7.71 -6.97 -8.12
C MET A 8 -7.80 -5.50 -8.54
N ARG A 9 -9.00 -4.93 -8.49
CA ARG A 9 -9.15 -3.48 -8.36
C ARG A 9 -8.75 -3.11 -6.93
N HIS A 10 -7.46 -3.09 -6.64
CA HIS A 10 -6.97 -2.48 -5.40
C HIS A 10 -7.04 -0.95 -5.58
N ASN A 11 -8.26 -0.42 -5.47
CA ASN A 11 -8.48 0.95 -5.03
C ASN A 11 -8.19 1.03 -3.53
N GLN A 12 -7.00 0.60 -3.12
CA GLN A 12 -6.55 0.70 -1.75
C GLN A 12 -5.57 1.85 -1.74
N GLU A 13 -6.08 3.05 -1.45
CA GLU A 13 -5.27 4.25 -1.18
C GLU A 13 -4.23 3.97 -0.07
N GLN A 14 -4.50 2.96 0.75
CA GLN A 14 -3.67 2.48 1.83
C GLN A 14 -2.75 1.35 1.36
N CYS A 15 -1.48 1.41 1.76
CA CYS A 15 -0.51 0.35 1.52
C CYS A 15 -1.05 -0.99 2.06
N PRO A 16 -1.12 -2.05 1.23
CA PRO A 16 -1.73 -3.32 1.61
C PRO A 16 -0.90 -4.11 2.64
N TYR A 17 0.35 -3.70 2.89
CA TYR A 17 1.24 -4.38 3.81
C TYR A 17 1.18 -3.78 5.22
N CYS A 18 1.29 -2.45 5.34
CA CYS A 18 1.19 -1.77 6.63
C CYS A 18 -0.23 -1.26 6.93
N HIS A 19 -1.20 -1.53 6.04
CA HIS A 19 -2.60 -1.14 6.18
C HIS A 19 -2.77 0.36 6.50
N GLY A 20 -2.08 1.22 5.75
CA GLY A 20 -2.16 2.66 5.97
C GLY A 20 -1.22 3.24 7.04
N GLN A 21 -0.59 2.41 7.88
CA GLN A 21 0.19 2.92 9.03
C GLN A 21 1.54 3.53 8.65
N GLY A 22 2.15 3.05 7.58
CA GLY A 22 3.50 3.46 7.15
C GLY A 22 4.64 2.77 7.92
N TYR A 23 4.36 2.00 8.96
CA TYR A 23 5.39 1.32 9.75
C TYR A 23 4.91 -0.05 10.24
N PHE A 24 5.85 -0.86 10.73
CA PHE A 24 5.58 -2.07 11.48
C PHE A 24 6.04 -1.91 12.93
N GLN A 25 5.26 -2.45 13.86
CA GLN A 25 5.64 -2.53 15.26
C GLN A 25 6.60 -3.70 15.47
N LEU A 26 7.81 -3.44 15.96
CA LEU A 26 8.79 -4.47 16.25
C LEU A 26 8.45 -5.19 17.56
N LEU A 27 8.77 -6.49 17.62
CA LEU A 27 8.48 -7.36 18.76
C LEU A 27 9.18 -6.89 20.05
N LEU A 28 10.38 -6.33 19.92
CA LEU A 28 11.16 -5.79 21.05
C LEU A 28 10.79 -4.34 21.40
N GLY A 29 9.70 -3.81 20.82
CA GLY A 29 9.32 -2.41 20.90
C GLY A 29 9.98 -1.56 19.80
N GLY A 30 9.42 -0.37 19.58
CA GLY A 30 9.82 0.52 18.49
C GLY A 30 9.19 0.17 17.15
N THR A 31 9.41 1.00 16.15
CA THR A 31 8.81 0.85 14.82
C THR A 31 9.89 0.90 13.75
N GLU A 32 9.65 0.21 12.64
CA GLU A 32 10.43 0.37 11.42
C GLU A 32 9.52 0.82 10.28
N ASN A 33 10.03 1.67 9.38
CA ASN A 33 9.27 2.12 8.23
C ASN A 33 8.90 0.90 7.36
N CYS A 34 7.66 0.90 6.86
CA CYS A 34 7.22 -0.11 5.92
C CYS A 34 8.04 0.04 4.62
N PRO A 35 8.85 -0.97 4.22
CA PRO A 35 9.74 -0.87 3.07
C PRO A 35 8.97 -0.89 1.74
N ASN A 36 7.69 -1.23 1.74
CA ASN A 36 6.87 -1.19 0.53
C ASN A 36 6.41 0.23 0.17
N CYS A 37 6.19 1.08 1.18
CA CYS A 37 5.72 2.44 0.97
C CYS A 37 6.66 3.50 1.55
N ASP A 38 7.86 3.11 1.99
CA ASP A 38 8.89 3.95 2.60
C ASP A 38 8.38 4.88 3.71
N GLY A 39 7.41 4.43 4.50
CA GLY A 39 6.81 5.26 5.56
C GLY A 39 5.57 6.05 5.15
N ALA A 40 5.20 6.06 3.87
CA ALA A 40 4.12 6.92 3.38
C ALA A 40 2.72 6.40 3.72
N GLY A 41 2.57 5.12 4.07
CA GLY A 41 1.28 4.50 4.37
C GLY A 41 0.35 4.33 3.16
N LYS A 42 0.74 4.84 1.98
CA LYS A 42 -0.03 4.79 0.74
C LYS A 42 0.54 3.77 -0.25
N ASP A 43 -0.27 3.35 -1.20
CA ASP A 43 0.23 2.57 -2.34
C ASP A 43 1.13 3.46 -3.22
N VAL A 44 2.38 3.05 -3.40
CA VAL A 44 3.37 3.74 -4.26
C VAL A 44 3.06 3.57 -5.75
N HIS A 45 2.16 2.66 -6.12
CA HIS A 45 1.67 2.52 -7.49
C HIS A 45 0.56 3.52 -7.87
N GLN A 46 0.17 4.41 -6.95
CA GLN A 46 -0.82 5.47 -7.20
C GLN A 46 -0.22 6.88 -7.12
N GLU A 47 0.90 7.13 -7.80
CA GLU A 47 1.31 8.48 -8.17
C GLU A 47 1.10 8.69 -9.67
N ALA A 48 -0.14 9.10 -10.02
CA ALA A 48 -0.49 10.03 -11.11
C ALA A 48 -1.90 9.78 -11.69
N VAL A 49 -2.97 9.94 -10.91
CA VAL A 49 -4.23 10.45 -11.47
C VAL A 49 -4.82 11.47 -10.50
N SER A 50 -4.14 12.60 -10.39
CA SER A 50 -4.81 13.87 -10.11
C SER A 50 -4.61 14.75 -11.33
N THR A 51 -5.25 14.36 -12.44
CA THR A 51 -5.34 15.20 -13.63
C THR A 51 -6.56 16.07 -13.49
N ASN A 52 -6.31 17.28 -12.97
CA ASN A 52 -6.84 18.57 -13.41
C ASN A 52 -8.35 18.76 -13.62
N LYS A 53 -8.84 19.74 -12.83
CA LYS A 53 -9.78 20.82 -13.15
C LYS A 53 -11.28 20.59 -12.95
#